data_AF-A0A3B9GDI9-F1
#
_entry.id   AF-A0A3B9GDI9-F1
#
_cell.length_a   1.000
_cell.length_b   1.000
_cell.length_c   1.000
_cell.angle_alpha   90.00
_cell.angle_beta   90.00
_cell.angle_gamma   90.00
#
_symmetry.space_group_name_H-M   'P 1'
#
loop_
_entity.id
_entity.type
_entity.pdbx_description
1 polymer ?
#
loop_
_entity_poly.entity_id
_entity_poly.type
_entity_poly.pdbx_seq_one_letter_code
_entity_poly.pdbx_strand_id
1 'polypeptide(L)'
;MRICLNDVTFRTRWMRTRFPFRYGIAAMTELPHVFLSAKVMIDGEEIVGLASEGLPPKWFTKNPETTFEQDLPEMLQVIEKAVEFGRVVEEASVFAWWQNVYSKQDAWADGNDVPPLLAHLGTSLIERAIIDAVCRFGSSSFAEAVKDNIFGIDLGKIHSELAGTEPSDWLGNPENSVIARHTVGLGDPLTAPEIPEEDRADDRLPQSLVDAIDAYGLTHFKVKICGNLEVDVPRLEGLAELFTEKVPSYRLTLDGNEQYLSLEQFREHWEAYLERPALREFLSSKHLIFVEQPIHRDDALKDRIKDGFDSWPEAPPMIIDESDAELTSLRRALELGYRGTSHKNC
;
A
#
# COMPACT_ATOMS: atom_id res chain seq x y z
N MET A 1 28.62 11.32 -0.92
CA MET A 1 27.67 12.40 -1.19
C MET A 1 27.11 12.86 0.14
N ARG A 2 27.51 14.03 0.63
CA ARG A 2 26.93 14.58 1.87
C ARG A 2 25.63 15.29 1.55
N ILE A 3 24.62 15.05 2.39
CA ILE A 3 23.30 15.65 2.23
C ILE A 3 22.87 16.40 3.48
N CYS A 4 22.10 17.48 3.32
CA CYS A 4 21.48 18.20 4.42
C CYS A 4 20.12 18.77 3.97
N LEU A 5 19.05 18.49 4.72
CA LEU A 5 17.74 19.06 4.48
C LEU A 5 17.65 20.46 5.11
N ASN A 6 17.69 21.52 4.31
CA ASN A 6 17.66 22.90 4.81
C ASN A 6 16.25 23.37 5.16
N ASP A 7 15.33 23.18 4.21
CA ASP A 7 14.00 23.76 4.28
C ASP A 7 12.98 22.88 3.56
N VAL A 8 11.74 22.93 4.05
CA VAL A 8 10.62 22.19 3.49
C VAL A 8 9.44 23.13 3.38
N THR A 9 8.81 23.14 2.21
CA THR A 9 7.57 23.91 1.99
C THR A 9 6.47 22.99 1.53
N PHE A 10 5.25 23.26 2.01
CA PHE A 10 4.06 22.48 1.71
C PHE A 10 3.07 23.28 0.91
N ARG A 11 2.36 22.61 -0.01
CA ARG A 11 1.18 23.14 -0.68
C ARG A 11 0.09 22.08 -0.69
N THR A 12 -1.12 22.45 -0.29
CA THR A 12 -2.25 21.52 -0.27
C THR A 12 -3.26 21.86 -1.34
N ARG A 13 -3.81 20.82 -1.96
CA ARG A 13 -4.96 20.88 -2.86
C ARG A 13 -5.99 19.88 -2.39
N TRP A 14 -7.21 20.34 -2.15
CA TRP A 14 -8.33 19.44 -1.90
C TRP A 14 -8.73 18.79 -3.23
N MET A 15 -8.62 17.47 -3.28
CA MET A 15 -9.00 16.63 -4.40
C MET A 15 -10.41 16.10 -4.15
N ARG A 16 -11.21 16.04 -5.21
CA ARG A 16 -12.50 15.35 -5.19
C ARG A 16 -12.41 14.13 -6.08
N THR A 17 -12.91 13.01 -5.59
CA THR A 17 -13.09 11.84 -6.43
C THR A 17 -14.20 12.12 -7.45
N ARG A 18 -14.15 11.42 -8.58
CA ARG A 18 -15.16 11.55 -9.63
C ARG A 18 -16.54 11.07 -9.16
N PHE A 19 -16.54 10.05 -8.30
CA PHE A 19 -17.68 9.47 -7.59
C PHE A 19 -17.16 8.85 -6.28
N PRO A 20 -18.01 8.52 -5.29
CA PRO A 20 -17.56 7.97 -4.01
C PRO A 20 -16.78 6.65 -4.17
N PHE A 21 -15.56 6.59 -3.63
CA PHE A 21 -14.75 5.37 -3.60
C PHE A 21 -14.85 4.69 -2.23
N ARG A 22 -15.38 3.47 -2.17
CA ARG A 22 -15.71 2.77 -0.92
C ARG A 22 -14.69 1.66 -0.62
N TYR A 23 -14.09 1.67 0.57
CA TYR A 23 -13.13 0.67 1.03
C TYR A 23 -13.20 0.50 2.55
N GLY A 24 -13.15 -0.74 3.03
CA GLY A 24 -13.27 -1.04 4.46
C GLY A 24 -14.47 -0.33 5.08
N ILE A 25 -14.20 0.54 6.05
CA ILE A 25 -15.21 1.32 6.79
C ILE A 25 -15.44 2.75 6.25
N ALA A 26 -14.85 3.11 5.11
CA ALA A 26 -14.85 4.48 4.59
C ALA A 26 -15.41 4.60 3.17
N ALA A 27 -15.95 5.79 2.88
CA ALA A 27 -16.30 6.25 1.55
C ALA A 27 -15.58 7.58 1.29
N MET A 28 -14.58 7.56 0.41
CA MET A 28 -13.79 8.73 0.07
C MET A 28 -14.43 9.47 -1.11
N THR A 29 -14.85 10.71 -0.84
CA THR A 29 -15.37 11.66 -1.83
C THR A 29 -14.42 12.83 -2.03
N GLU A 30 -13.66 13.18 -1.00
CA GLU A 30 -12.62 14.20 -1.04
C GLU A 30 -11.48 13.86 -0.09
N LEU A 31 -10.30 14.41 -0.38
CA LEU A 31 -9.13 14.31 0.48
C LEU A 31 -8.18 15.50 0.22
N PRO A 32 -7.37 15.92 1.20
CA PRO A 32 -6.26 16.80 0.94
C PRO A 32 -5.13 16.02 0.26
N HIS A 33 -4.62 16.58 -0.83
CA HIS A 33 -3.40 16.15 -1.48
C HIS A 33 -2.29 17.17 -1.20
N VAL A 34 -1.25 16.72 -0.53
CA VAL A 34 -0.12 17.53 -0.04
C VAL A 34 1.03 17.39 -1.00
N PHE A 35 1.56 18.51 -1.47
CA PHE A 35 2.81 18.60 -2.21
C PHE A 35 3.90 19.11 -1.29
N LEU A 36 5.00 18.38 -1.22
CA LEU A 36 6.20 18.71 -0.46
C LEU A 36 7.30 19.14 -1.44
N SER A 37 7.94 20.27 -1.15
CA SER A 37 9.16 20.72 -1.81
C SER A 37 10.28 20.84 -0.78
N ALA A 38 11.32 20.01 -0.92
CA ALA A 38 12.46 19.94 -0.03
C ALA A 38 13.68 20.62 -0.68
N LYS A 39 14.30 21.57 0.02
CA LYS A 39 15.61 22.13 -0.34
C LYS A 39 16.69 21.32 0.32
N VAL A 40 17.50 20.64 -0.48
CA VAL A 40 18.55 19.73 -0.02
C VAL A 40 19.89 20.25 -0.50
N MET A 41 20.82 20.46 0.42
CA MET A 41 22.22 20.69 0.08
C MET A 41 22.87 19.34 -0.22
N ILE A 42 23.47 19.20 -1.40
CA ILE A 42 24.17 17.99 -1.84
C ILE A 42 25.58 18.41 -2.27
N ASP A 43 26.59 17.98 -1.51
CA ASP A 43 28.01 18.33 -1.75
C ASP A 43 28.27 19.84 -2.01
N GLY A 44 27.46 20.70 -1.37
CA GLY A 44 27.56 22.17 -1.45
C GLY A 44 26.64 22.84 -2.47
N GLU A 45 25.86 22.08 -3.24
CA GLU A 45 24.85 22.60 -4.17
C GLU A 45 23.44 22.47 -3.58
N GLU A 46 22.60 23.51 -3.72
CA GLU A 46 21.19 23.43 -3.30
C GLU A 46 20.34 22.88 -4.44
N ILE A 47 19.70 21.75 -4.20
CA ILE A 47 18.77 21.10 -5.13
C ILE A 47 17.38 21.02 -4.51
N VAL A 48 16.36 21.23 -5.33
CA VAL A 48 14.97 21.09 -4.91
C VAL A 48 14.44 19.74 -5.36
N GLY A 49 13.99 18.94 -4.39
CA GLY A 49 13.28 17.69 -4.63
C GLY A 49 11.80 17.80 -4.25
N LEU A 50 10.98 16.97 -4.88
CA LEU A 50 9.53 17.02 -4.79
C LEU A 50 8.96 15.65 -4.42
N ALA A 51 7.91 15.68 -3.59
CA ALA A 51 7.06 14.53 -3.35
C ALA A 51 5.61 14.99 -3.15
N SER A 52 4.67 14.05 -3.23
CA SER A 52 3.29 14.33 -2.86
C SER A 52 2.61 13.13 -2.22
N GLU A 53 1.56 13.41 -1.46
CA GLU A 53 0.78 12.39 -0.78
C GLU A 53 -0.70 12.77 -0.71
N GLY A 54 -1.57 11.79 -0.91
CA GLY A 54 -2.98 11.90 -0.54
C GLY A 54 -3.15 11.54 0.92
N LEU A 55 -3.95 12.29 1.67
CA LEU A 55 -4.30 11.95 3.05
C LEU A 55 -5.70 11.34 3.10
N PRO A 56 -5.86 10.04 2.77
CA PRO A 56 -7.17 9.41 2.67
C PRO A 56 -7.82 9.20 4.04
N PRO A 57 -9.15 9.25 4.14
CA PRO A 57 -9.84 8.97 5.39
C PRO A 57 -9.66 7.51 5.82
N LYS A 58 -9.49 7.30 7.13
CA LYS A 58 -9.60 5.99 7.79
C LYS A 58 -8.67 4.90 7.25
N TRP A 59 -7.55 5.25 6.64
CA TRP A 59 -6.60 4.28 6.12
C TRP A 59 -5.58 3.82 7.18
N PHE A 60 -4.90 4.77 7.84
CA PHE A 60 -3.76 4.48 8.70
C PHE A 60 -4.16 3.82 10.04
N THR A 61 -5.16 4.38 10.73
CA THR A 61 -5.59 3.94 12.07
C THR A 61 -6.84 3.07 12.05
N LYS A 62 -7.69 3.19 11.02
CA LYS A 62 -9.00 2.52 10.89
C LYS A 62 -9.90 2.63 12.13
N ASN A 63 -9.74 3.67 12.93
CA ASN A 63 -10.54 3.85 14.15
C ASN A 63 -11.98 4.27 13.78
N PRO A 64 -13.01 3.45 14.09
CA PRO A 64 -14.40 3.77 13.80
C PRO A 64 -14.96 4.86 14.73
N GLU A 65 -14.32 5.12 15.87
CA GLU A 65 -14.78 6.08 16.88
C GLU A 65 -14.37 7.53 16.59
N THR A 66 -13.50 7.77 15.59
CA THR A 66 -13.08 9.11 15.19
C THR A 66 -13.71 9.50 13.84
N THR A 67 -13.80 10.79 13.53
CA THR A 67 -14.13 11.28 12.18
C THR A 67 -12.87 11.49 11.36
N PHE A 68 -13.00 11.74 10.05
CA PHE A 68 -11.84 12.08 9.22
C PHE A 68 -11.19 13.40 9.65
N GLU A 69 -11.98 14.38 10.07
CA GLU A 69 -11.52 15.67 10.58
C GLU A 69 -10.71 15.54 11.86
N GLN A 70 -10.91 14.46 12.62
CA GLN A 70 -10.13 14.13 13.80
C GLN A 70 -8.83 13.38 13.46
N ASP A 71 -8.84 12.53 12.42
CA ASP A 71 -7.64 11.79 11.98
C ASP A 71 -6.64 12.68 11.21
N LEU A 72 -7.14 13.65 10.42
CA LEU A 72 -6.30 14.48 9.55
C LEU A 72 -5.19 15.25 10.30
N PRO A 73 -5.46 15.88 11.46
CA PRO A 73 -4.41 16.48 12.29
C PRO A 73 -3.28 15.53 12.67
N GLU A 74 -3.57 14.24 12.91
CA GLU A 74 -2.55 13.24 13.26
C GLU A 74 -1.62 12.99 12.07
N MET A 75 -2.17 12.86 10.85
CA MET A 75 -1.39 12.73 9.61
C MET A 75 -0.49 13.95 9.35
N LEU A 76 -0.97 15.15 9.67
CA LEU A 76 -0.15 16.36 9.54
C LEU A 76 0.94 16.41 10.61
N GLN A 77 0.63 16.01 11.84
CA GLN A 77 1.58 16.00 12.95
C GLN A 77 2.77 15.07 12.68
N VAL A 78 2.54 13.85 12.17
CA VAL A 78 3.63 12.91 11.86
C VAL A 78 4.55 13.44 10.75
N ILE A 79 3.99 14.15 9.75
CA ILE A 79 4.75 14.82 8.69
C ILE A 79 5.59 15.97 9.27
N GLU A 80 5.00 16.83 10.10
CA GLU A 80 5.70 17.95 10.74
C GLU A 80 6.86 17.45 11.63
N LYS A 81 6.64 16.35 12.36
CA LYS A 81 7.66 15.74 13.21
C LYS A 81 8.83 15.16 12.42
N ALA A 82 8.56 14.46 11.32
CA ALA A 82 9.60 13.95 10.46
C ALA A 82 10.45 15.11 9.85
N VAL A 83 9.83 16.25 9.52
CA VAL A 83 10.56 17.46 9.09
C VAL A 83 11.43 18.00 10.21
N GLU A 84 10.89 18.13 11.42
CA GLU A 84 11.64 18.59 12.59
C GLU A 84 12.89 17.73 12.83
N PHE A 85 12.76 16.41 12.76
CA PHE A 85 13.87 15.48 12.99
C PHE A 85 14.92 15.47 11.88
N GLY A 86 14.52 15.74 10.64
CA GLY A 86 15.38 15.68 9.47
C GLY A 86 16.07 16.99 9.09
N ARG A 87 15.60 18.15 9.58
CA ARG A 87 16.13 19.47 9.22
C ARG A 87 17.51 19.75 9.82
N VAL A 88 18.38 20.35 9.00
CA VAL A 88 19.74 20.81 9.36
C VAL A 88 20.62 19.68 9.92
N VAL A 89 20.32 18.44 9.53
CA VAL A 89 21.15 17.27 9.83
C VAL A 89 22.00 17.00 8.58
N GLU A 90 23.31 17.25 8.67
CA GLU A 90 24.26 16.82 7.63
C GLU A 90 24.60 15.34 7.85
N GLU A 91 24.40 14.54 6.80
CA GLU A 91 24.62 13.09 6.84
C GLU A 91 25.46 12.63 5.65
N ALA A 92 26.11 11.48 5.83
CA ALA A 92 27.05 10.93 4.85
C ALA A 92 26.37 10.34 3.59
N SER A 93 25.06 10.08 3.65
CA SER A 93 24.25 9.53 2.57
C SER A 93 22.75 9.74 2.84
N VAL A 94 21.90 9.50 1.83
CA VAL A 94 20.43 9.48 2.00
C VAL A 94 20.02 8.40 3.00
N PHE A 95 20.62 7.22 2.92
CA PHE A 95 20.32 6.12 3.84
C PHE A 95 20.67 6.46 5.30
N ALA A 96 21.83 7.09 5.55
CA ALA A 96 22.21 7.51 6.90
C ALA A 96 21.24 8.55 7.47
N TRP A 97 20.83 9.52 6.65
CA TRP A 97 19.79 10.48 7.01
C TRP A 97 18.46 9.81 7.33
N TRP A 98 18.01 8.90 6.47
CA TRP A 98 16.77 8.17 6.67
C TRP A 98 16.81 7.38 7.98
N GLN A 99 17.89 6.64 8.27
CA GLN A 99 18.03 5.89 9.52
C GLN A 99 17.93 6.79 10.77
N ASN A 100 18.55 7.96 10.73
CA ASN A 100 18.50 8.92 11.84
C ASN A 100 17.08 9.45 12.06
N VAL A 101 16.39 9.86 10.99
CA VAL A 101 15.01 10.37 11.07
C VAL A 101 14.04 9.26 11.46
N TYR A 102 14.17 8.07 10.88
CA TYR A 102 13.38 6.87 11.20
C TYR A 102 13.47 6.55 12.69
N SER A 103 14.69 6.46 13.24
CA SER A 103 14.91 6.13 14.66
C SER A 103 14.31 7.19 15.62
N LYS A 104 14.38 8.47 15.25
CA LYS A 104 13.76 9.56 16.03
C LYS A 104 12.24 9.54 15.93
N GLN A 105 11.72 9.25 14.75
CA GLN A 105 10.28 9.16 14.49
C GLN A 105 9.68 7.99 15.29
N ASP A 106 10.34 6.82 15.30
CA ASP A 106 9.95 5.66 16.11
C ASP A 106 9.90 6.02 17.60
N ALA A 107 10.99 6.56 18.14
CA ALA A 107 11.06 6.89 19.55
C ALA A 107 10.00 7.92 19.97
N TRP A 108 9.68 8.87 19.08
CA TRP A 108 8.58 9.82 19.30
C TRP A 108 7.21 9.15 19.21
N ALA A 109 6.99 8.29 18.20
CA ALA A 109 5.73 7.59 17.99
C ALA A 109 5.40 6.67 19.17
N ASP A 110 6.37 5.88 19.64
CA ASP A 110 6.26 5.02 20.82
C ASP A 110 5.87 5.83 22.07
N GLY A 111 6.47 7.01 22.25
CA GLY A 111 6.19 7.88 23.40
C GLY A 111 4.84 8.60 23.33
N ASN A 112 4.13 8.55 22.20
CA ASN A 112 2.87 9.25 21.96
C ASN A 112 1.74 8.31 21.48
N ASP A 113 1.94 6.99 21.60
CA ASP A 113 0.98 5.96 21.17
C ASP A 113 0.54 6.11 19.69
N VAL A 114 1.46 6.54 18.82
CA VAL A 114 1.21 6.68 17.37
C VAL A 114 1.57 5.35 16.67
N PRO A 115 0.66 4.71 15.93
CA PRO A 115 0.96 3.44 15.28
C PRO A 115 2.03 3.60 14.19
N PRO A 116 2.94 2.62 14.00
CA PRO A 116 4.07 2.74 13.08
C PRO A 116 3.68 3.11 11.64
N LEU A 117 2.59 2.53 11.14
CA LEU A 117 2.08 2.83 9.79
C LEU A 117 1.73 4.32 9.61
N LEU A 118 1.18 4.96 10.65
CA LEU A 118 0.91 6.40 10.63
C LEU A 118 2.20 7.19 10.86
N ALA A 119 3.06 6.77 11.79
CA ALA A 119 4.31 7.44 12.09
C ALA A 119 5.19 7.59 10.84
N HIS A 120 5.25 6.55 10.00
CA HIS A 120 6.13 6.49 8.83
C HIS A 120 5.60 7.13 7.57
N LEU A 121 4.33 7.54 7.53
CA LEU A 121 3.81 8.47 6.52
C LEU A 121 4.70 9.73 6.43
N GLY A 122 5.10 10.25 7.59
CA GLY A 122 5.94 11.44 7.66
C GLY A 122 7.36 11.22 7.13
N THR A 123 8.00 10.12 7.51
CA THR A 123 9.37 9.80 7.09
C THR A 123 9.43 9.52 5.59
N SER A 124 8.51 8.70 5.09
CA SER A 124 8.40 8.31 3.69
C SER A 124 8.20 9.51 2.76
N LEU A 125 7.30 10.45 3.12
CA LEU A 125 7.05 11.64 2.28
C LEU A 125 8.29 12.52 2.09
N ILE A 126 9.07 12.73 3.15
CA ILE A 126 10.28 13.57 3.07
C ILE A 126 11.41 12.81 2.39
N GLU A 127 11.58 11.53 2.69
CA GLU A 127 12.56 10.64 2.05
C GLU A 127 12.40 10.68 0.53
N ARG A 128 11.17 10.51 0.02
CA ARG A 128 10.89 10.57 -1.42
C ARG A 128 11.32 11.88 -2.06
N ALA A 129 11.13 13.01 -1.37
CA ALA A 129 11.57 14.31 -1.87
C ALA A 129 13.09 14.44 -1.89
N ILE A 130 13.79 13.89 -0.88
CA ILE A 130 15.26 13.87 -0.86
C ILE A 130 15.80 12.95 -1.96
N ILE A 131 15.18 11.78 -2.18
CA ILE A 131 15.50 10.87 -3.28
C ILE A 131 15.36 11.57 -4.63
N ASP A 132 14.26 12.32 -4.85
CA ASP A 132 14.06 13.12 -6.07
C ASP A 132 15.16 14.19 -6.24
N ALA A 133 15.54 14.90 -5.17
CA ALA A 133 16.63 15.87 -5.22
C ALA A 133 17.97 15.21 -5.61
N VAL A 134 18.31 14.08 -5.01
CA VAL A 134 19.56 13.35 -5.30
C VAL A 134 19.58 12.81 -6.73
N CYS A 135 18.46 12.26 -7.22
CA CYS A 135 18.35 11.81 -8.61
C CYS A 135 18.54 12.97 -9.60
N ARG A 136 17.95 14.15 -9.31
CA ARG A 136 18.12 15.35 -10.13
C ARG A 136 19.57 15.84 -10.14
N PHE A 137 20.21 15.88 -8.97
CA PHE A 137 21.62 16.25 -8.83
C PHE A 137 22.52 15.35 -9.68
N GLY A 138 22.31 14.04 -9.59
CA GLY A 138 23.07 13.03 -10.33
C GLY A 138 22.68 12.88 -11.80
N SER A 139 21.61 13.54 -12.26
CA SER A 139 20.99 13.29 -13.58
C SER A 139 20.70 11.79 -13.83
N SER A 140 20.30 11.06 -12.80
CA SER A 140 20.04 9.62 -12.82
C SER A 140 18.57 9.31 -12.56
N SER A 141 18.06 8.23 -13.15
CA SER A 141 16.77 7.68 -12.73
C SER A 141 16.85 7.08 -11.31
N PHE A 142 15.70 6.90 -10.66
CA PHE A 142 15.64 6.20 -9.36
C PHE A 142 16.24 4.79 -9.44
N ALA A 143 15.93 4.03 -10.50
CA ALA A 143 16.41 2.67 -10.66
C ALA A 143 17.93 2.59 -10.77
N GLU A 144 18.55 3.50 -11.54
CA GLU A 144 20.00 3.63 -11.63
C GLU A 144 20.59 4.03 -10.27
N ALA A 145 20.00 5.03 -9.61
CA ALA A 145 20.49 5.50 -8.31
C ALA A 145 20.45 4.43 -7.22
N VAL A 146 19.42 3.57 -7.19
CA VAL A 146 19.37 2.42 -6.27
C VAL A 146 20.43 1.39 -6.65
N LYS A 147 20.51 1.00 -7.92
CA LYS A 147 21.41 -0.06 -8.39
C LYS A 147 22.88 0.29 -8.18
N ASP A 148 23.26 1.54 -8.49
CA ASP A 148 24.62 2.06 -8.33
C ASP A 148 24.90 2.54 -6.89
N ASN A 149 23.95 2.30 -5.98
CA ASN A 149 24.01 2.64 -4.57
C ASN A 149 24.35 4.11 -4.27
N ILE A 150 23.82 5.03 -5.07
CA ILE A 150 24.02 6.48 -4.90
C ILE A 150 23.50 6.97 -3.55
N PHE A 151 22.46 6.31 -3.03
CA PHE A 151 21.85 6.61 -1.73
C PHE A 151 22.66 6.09 -0.54
N GLY A 152 23.72 5.32 -0.75
CA GLY A 152 24.57 4.74 0.29
C GLY A 152 23.81 3.76 1.20
N ILE A 153 22.94 2.95 0.61
CA ILE A 153 22.17 1.89 1.24
C ILE A 153 23.13 0.84 1.80
N ASP A 154 23.01 0.59 3.11
CA ASP A 154 23.69 -0.52 3.78
C ASP A 154 22.64 -1.59 4.15
N LEU A 155 22.49 -2.58 3.26
CA LEU A 155 21.50 -3.67 3.40
C LEU A 155 21.69 -4.44 4.71
N GLY A 156 22.94 -4.57 5.18
CA GLY A 156 23.30 -5.27 6.41
C GLY A 156 22.75 -4.62 7.67
N LYS A 157 22.37 -3.34 7.62
CA LYS A 157 21.77 -2.63 8.76
C LYS A 157 20.33 -3.02 9.02
N ILE A 158 19.61 -3.47 7.99
CA ILE A 158 18.22 -3.90 8.09
C ILE A 158 18.14 -5.42 8.16
N HIS A 159 18.95 -6.12 7.35
CA HIS A 159 18.98 -7.57 7.27
C HIS A 159 20.43 -8.06 7.33
N SER A 160 20.82 -8.62 8.48
CA SER A 160 22.20 -9.02 8.77
C SER A 160 22.81 -9.99 7.76
N GLU A 161 22.01 -10.84 7.13
CA GLU A 161 22.41 -11.79 6.10
C GLU A 161 22.82 -11.13 4.77
N LEU A 162 22.47 -9.86 4.57
CA LEU A 162 22.87 -9.06 3.41
C LEU A 162 24.12 -8.20 3.68
N ALA A 163 24.75 -8.36 4.84
CA ALA A 163 25.93 -7.58 5.21
C ALA A 163 27.07 -7.77 4.20
N GLY A 164 27.61 -6.64 3.72
CA GLY A 164 28.71 -6.62 2.74
C GLY A 164 28.28 -6.87 1.29
N THR A 165 26.97 -6.95 1.02
CA THR A 165 26.42 -6.97 -0.34
C THR A 165 25.92 -5.59 -0.74
N GLU A 166 25.88 -5.34 -2.05
CA GLU A 166 25.40 -4.10 -2.65
C GLU A 166 24.02 -4.31 -3.32
N PRO A 167 23.19 -3.27 -3.51
CA PRO A 167 21.94 -3.40 -4.25
C PRO A 167 22.08 -4.06 -5.63
N SER A 168 23.19 -3.80 -6.35
CA SER A 168 23.48 -4.39 -7.66
C SER A 168 23.72 -5.91 -7.64
N ASP A 169 24.04 -6.50 -6.48
CA ASP A 169 24.17 -7.97 -6.35
C ASP A 169 22.81 -8.67 -6.46
N TRP A 170 21.72 -7.95 -6.16
CA TRP A 170 20.37 -8.49 -6.06
C TRP A 170 19.41 -7.95 -7.12
N LEU A 171 19.67 -6.76 -7.67
CA LEU A 171 18.77 -6.08 -8.59
C LEU A 171 19.16 -6.30 -10.06
N GLY A 172 18.18 -6.76 -10.83
CA GLY A 172 18.22 -6.75 -12.29
C GLY A 172 18.00 -5.36 -12.87
N ASN A 173 17.89 -5.28 -14.20
CA ASN A 173 17.38 -4.06 -14.83
C ASN A 173 15.86 -3.95 -14.59
N PRO A 174 15.33 -2.73 -14.38
CA PRO A 174 13.89 -2.55 -14.23
C PRO A 174 13.15 -2.98 -15.50
N GLU A 175 11.97 -3.54 -15.32
CA GLU A 175 11.05 -3.81 -16.43
C GLU A 175 10.50 -2.49 -17.00
N ASN A 176 10.21 -2.46 -18.30
CA ASN A 176 9.65 -1.28 -18.98
C ASN A 176 8.13 -1.16 -18.84
N SER A 177 7.49 -2.09 -18.12
CA SER A 177 6.04 -2.12 -17.94
C SER A 177 5.67 -2.79 -16.62
N VAL A 178 4.57 -2.36 -16.02
CA VAL A 178 3.96 -2.98 -14.84
C VAL A 178 2.51 -3.33 -15.14
N ILE A 179 2.00 -4.36 -14.44
CA ILE A 179 0.60 -4.75 -14.52
C ILE A 179 -0.20 -3.92 -13.52
N ALA A 180 -1.13 -3.12 -14.01
CA ALA A 180 -2.12 -2.46 -13.16
C ALA A 180 -3.28 -3.42 -12.85
N ARG A 181 -3.57 -3.61 -11.56
CA ARG A 181 -4.77 -4.33 -11.10
C ARG A 181 -5.90 -3.33 -10.90
N HIS A 182 -7.01 -3.48 -11.61
CA HIS A 182 -8.19 -2.66 -11.39
C HIS A 182 -8.87 -3.08 -10.09
N THR A 183 -9.04 -2.15 -9.15
CA THR A 183 -9.72 -2.46 -7.89
C THR A 183 -11.22 -2.49 -8.12
N VAL A 184 -11.86 -3.58 -7.68
CA VAL A 184 -13.31 -3.75 -7.67
C VAL A 184 -13.74 -3.72 -6.20
N GLY A 185 -14.30 -2.58 -5.79
CA GLY A 185 -14.85 -2.35 -4.46
C GLY A 185 -16.12 -3.17 -4.20
N LEU A 186 -16.49 -3.25 -2.92
CA LEU A 186 -17.66 -4.01 -2.45
C LEU A 186 -18.97 -3.52 -3.07
N GLY A 187 -19.08 -2.20 -3.27
CA GLY A 187 -20.27 -1.54 -3.83
C GLY A 187 -20.05 -0.98 -5.23
N ASP A 188 -18.95 -1.32 -5.90
CA ASP A 188 -18.69 -0.80 -7.24
C ASP A 188 -19.67 -1.44 -8.25
N PRO A 189 -20.30 -0.66 -9.13
CA PRO A 189 -21.25 -1.18 -10.10
C PRO A 189 -20.54 -2.10 -11.10
N LEU A 190 -21.00 -3.34 -11.24
CA LEU A 190 -20.46 -4.24 -12.28
C LEU A 190 -20.92 -3.77 -13.65
N THR A 191 -22.19 -3.39 -13.75
CA THR A 191 -22.85 -2.96 -14.98
C THR A 191 -23.40 -1.54 -14.88
N ALA A 192 -23.59 -0.86 -16.01
CA ALA A 192 -24.10 0.51 -16.04
C ALA A 192 -25.47 0.71 -15.34
N PRO A 193 -26.43 -0.23 -15.41
CA PRO A 193 -27.70 -0.12 -14.69
C PRO A 193 -27.58 -0.11 -13.15
N GLU A 194 -26.48 -0.63 -12.59
CA GLU A 194 -26.24 -0.61 -11.14
C GLU A 194 -25.77 0.76 -10.62
N ILE A 195 -25.42 1.70 -11.50
CA ILE A 195 -24.98 3.04 -11.11
C ILE A 195 -26.19 3.87 -10.63
N PRO A 196 -26.23 4.30 -9.36
CA PRO A 196 -27.27 5.20 -8.85
C PRO A 196 -27.33 6.49 -9.67
N GLU A 197 -28.52 7.05 -9.88
CA GLU A 197 -28.70 8.24 -10.72
C GLU A 197 -27.91 9.43 -10.19
N GLU A 198 -27.84 9.58 -8.86
CA GLU A 198 -27.07 10.61 -8.16
C GLU A 198 -25.55 10.45 -8.28
N ASP A 199 -25.06 9.24 -8.53
CA ASP A 199 -23.64 8.92 -8.63
C ASP A 199 -23.14 8.98 -10.09
N ARG A 200 -24.03 9.13 -11.09
CA ARG A 200 -23.65 9.14 -12.52
C ARG A 200 -22.79 10.36 -12.86
N ALA A 201 -21.57 10.11 -13.36
CA ALA A 201 -20.67 11.15 -13.82
C ALA A 201 -20.91 11.52 -15.30
N ASP A 202 -20.97 12.83 -15.61
CA ASP A 202 -21.14 13.36 -16.98
C ASP A 202 -19.80 13.80 -17.59
N ASP A 203 -18.85 12.88 -17.68
CA ASP A 203 -17.49 13.16 -18.23
C ASP A 203 -17.03 12.12 -19.25
N ARG A 204 -17.94 11.24 -19.68
CA ARG A 204 -17.73 10.20 -20.72
C ARG A 204 -16.69 9.13 -20.38
N LEU A 205 -16.18 9.11 -19.15
CA LEU A 205 -15.29 8.05 -18.70
C LEU A 205 -16.10 6.83 -18.22
N PRO A 206 -15.57 5.60 -18.31
CA PRO A 206 -16.25 4.41 -17.81
C PRO A 206 -16.48 4.51 -16.29
N GLN A 207 -17.63 4.04 -15.82
CA GLN A 207 -17.99 4.05 -14.40
C GLN A 207 -18.37 2.66 -13.88
N SER A 208 -18.92 1.79 -14.72
CA SER A 208 -19.09 0.37 -14.38
C SER A 208 -17.84 -0.44 -14.71
N LEU A 209 -17.71 -1.61 -14.08
CA LEU A 209 -16.61 -2.54 -14.36
C LEU A 209 -16.62 -3.00 -15.83
N VAL A 210 -17.79 -3.29 -16.41
CA VAL A 210 -17.91 -3.66 -17.83
C VAL A 210 -17.40 -2.54 -18.72
N ASP A 211 -17.83 -1.30 -18.50
CA ASP A 211 -17.36 -0.17 -19.31
C ASP A 211 -15.84 0.03 -19.16
N ALA A 212 -15.30 -0.19 -17.96
CA ALA A 212 -13.87 -0.07 -17.71
C ALA A 212 -13.05 -1.18 -18.39
N ILE A 213 -13.57 -2.42 -18.39
CA ILE A 213 -12.98 -3.54 -19.13
C ILE A 213 -12.93 -3.22 -20.62
N ASP A 214 -14.05 -2.78 -21.19
CA ASP A 214 -14.16 -2.50 -22.63
C ASP A 214 -13.30 -1.31 -23.05
N ALA A 215 -13.26 -0.24 -22.23
CA ALA A 215 -12.49 0.96 -22.53
C ALA A 215 -10.98 0.79 -22.36
N TYR A 216 -10.54 0.05 -21.34
CA TYR A 216 -9.13 -0.03 -20.95
C TYR A 216 -8.46 -1.38 -21.22
N GLY A 217 -9.20 -2.39 -21.69
CA GLY A 217 -8.67 -3.73 -21.94
C GLY A 217 -8.17 -4.42 -20.67
N LEU A 218 -8.91 -4.26 -19.56
CA LEU A 218 -8.50 -4.75 -18.25
C LEU A 218 -8.42 -6.29 -18.22
N THR A 219 -7.34 -6.80 -17.65
CA THR A 219 -7.08 -8.25 -17.52
C THR A 219 -6.79 -8.69 -16.09
N HIS A 220 -6.50 -7.74 -15.20
CA HIS A 220 -6.08 -8.01 -13.83
C HIS A 220 -6.91 -7.19 -12.84
N PHE A 221 -7.40 -7.86 -11.79
CA PHE A 221 -8.37 -7.27 -10.87
C PHE A 221 -7.95 -7.46 -9.40
N LYS A 222 -8.28 -6.49 -8.55
CA LYS A 222 -8.18 -6.60 -7.09
C LYS A 222 -9.59 -6.53 -6.51
N VAL A 223 -10.14 -7.65 -6.10
CA VAL A 223 -11.53 -7.78 -5.66
C VAL A 223 -11.59 -7.67 -4.13
N LYS A 224 -12.34 -6.70 -3.62
CA LYS A 224 -12.57 -6.55 -2.18
C LYS A 224 -13.54 -7.62 -1.68
N ILE A 225 -13.28 -8.17 -0.49
CA ILE A 225 -14.21 -9.02 0.28
C ILE A 225 -14.41 -8.42 1.67
N CYS A 226 -15.57 -8.60 2.27
CA CYS A 226 -15.94 -7.94 3.53
C CYS A 226 -16.03 -8.87 4.74
N GLY A 227 -15.84 -10.17 4.58
CA GLY A 227 -15.98 -11.11 5.70
C GLY A 227 -17.44 -11.35 6.08
N ASN A 228 -18.36 -11.17 5.14
CA ASN A 228 -19.77 -11.52 5.29
C ASN A 228 -20.21 -12.37 4.10
N LEU A 229 -20.46 -13.65 4.32
CA LEU A 229 -20.83 -14.60 3.26
C LEU A 229 -22.10 -14.20 2.51
N GLU A 230 -23.07 -13.56 3.16
CA GLU A 230 -24.32 -13.11 2.51
C GLU A 230 -24.07 -12.00 1.49
N VAL A 231 -22.98 -11.25 1.65
CA VAL A 231 -22.56 -10.17 0.75
C VAL A 231 -21.52 -10.68 -0.25
N ASP A 232 -20.49 -11.36 0.24
CA ASP A 232 -19.34 -11.79 -0.55
C ASP A 232 -19.72 -12.85 -1.59
N VAL A 233 -20.51 -13.87 -1.24
CA VAL A 233 -20.84 -14.97 -2.15
C VAL A 233 -21.55 -14.49 -3.43
N PRO A 234 -22.72 -13.82 -3.37
CA PRO A 234 -23.41 -13.37 -4.58
C PRO A 234 -22.58 -12.37 -5.39
N ARG A 235 -21.77 -11.54 -4.73
CA ARG A 235 -20.88 -10.58 -5.39
C ARG A 235 -19.78 -11.28 -6.18
N LEU A 236 -19.12 -12.25 -5.56
CA LEU A 236 -18.06 -13.05 -6.20
C LEU A 236 -18.62 -13.92 -7.33
N GLU A 237 -19.84 -14.46 -7.19
CA GLU A 237 -20.48 -15.25 -8.26
C GLU A 237 -20.80 -14.38 -9.48
N GLY A 238 -21.31 -13.16 -9.27
CA GLY A 238 -21.53 -12.20 -10.36
C GLY A 238 -20.24 -11.80 -11.07
N LEU A 239 -19.14 -11.63 -10.33
CA LEU A 239 -17.82 -11.39 -10.91
C LEU A 239 -17.28 -12.60 -11.68
N ALA A 240 -17.50 -13.82 -11.16
CA ALA A 240 -17.08 -15.04 -11.82
C ALA A 240 -17.78 -15.24 -13.17
N GLU A 241 -19.08 -14.98 -13.24
CA GLU A 241 -19.84 -14.99 -14.48
C GLU A 241 -19.33 -13.93 -15.46
N LEU A 242 -19.20 -12.68 -14.99
CA LEU A 242 -18.74 -11.55 -15.80
C LEU A 242 -17.35 -11.79 -16.39
N PHE A 243 -16.38 -12.23 -15.58
CA PHE A 243 -15.02 -12.47 -16.05
C PHE A 243 -14.93 -13.68 -16.98
N THR A 244 -15.73 -14.72 -16.74
CA THR A 244 -15.79 -15.88 -17.64
C THR A 244 -16.28 -15.48 -19.03
N GLU A 245 -17.24 -14.56 -19.11
CA GLU A 245 -17.76 -14.06 -20.40
C GLU A 245 -16.81 -13.05 -21.06
N LYS A 246 -16.37 -12.02 -20.33
CA LYS A 246 -15.72 -10.83 -20.89
C LYS A 246 -14.21 -10.95 -20.96
N VAL A 247 -13.59 -11.62 -19.98
CA VAL A 247 -12.12 -11.64 -19.82
C VAL A 247 -11.66 -13.04 -19.41
N PRO A 248 -11.81 -14.11 -20.21
CA PRO A 248 -11.54 -15.48 -19.78
C PRO A 248 -10.11 -15.75 -19.26
N SER A 249 -9.15 -14.89 -19.62
CA SER A 249 -7.76 -14.92 -19.16
C SER A 249 -7.51 -14.11 -17.88
N TYR A 250 -8.56 -13.68 -17.18
CA TYR A 250 -8.46 -12.81 -16.01
C TYR A 250 -7.52 -13.39 -14.96
N ARG A 251 -6.82 -12.49 -14.27
CA ARG A 251 -6.10 -12.79 -13.03
C ARG A 251 -6.64 -11.89 -11.94
N LEU A 252 -6.74 -12.41 -10.71
CA LEU A 252 -7.27 -11.62 -9.61
C LEU A 252 -6.54 -11.83 -8.30
N THR A 253 -6.64 -10.83 -7.44
CA THR A 253 -6.34 -10.95 -6.02
C THR A 253 -7.60 -10.65 -5.23
N LEU A 254 -7.78 -11.34 -4.12
CA LEU A 254 -8.75 -10.89 -3.12
C LEU A 254 -8.06 -9.95 -2.15
N ASP A 255 -8.80 -8.99 -1.61
CA ASP A 255 -8.33 -8.11 -0.55
C ASP A 255 -9.37 -8.10 0.57
N GLY A 256 -8.98 -8.69 1.69
CA GLY A 256 -9.82 -8.80 2.88
C GLY A 256 -9.73 -7.61 3.81
N ASN A 257 -8.81 -6.65 3.58
CA ASN A 257 -8.76 -5.34 4.23
C ASN A 257 -9.00 -5.40 5.76
N GLU A 258 -8.40 -6.39 6.43
CA GLU A 258 -8.48 -6.62 7.89
C GLU A 258 -9.87 -7.01 8.43
N GLN A 259 -10.75 -7.54 7.59
CA GLN A 259 -12.13 -7.86 7.99
C GLN A 259 -12.28 -9.17 8.78
N TYR A 260 -11.22 -9.99 8.88
CA TYR A 260 -11.26 -11.25 9.61
C TYR A 260 -10.46 -11.15 10.92
N LEU A 261 -11.06 -11.58 12.03
CA LEU A 261 -10.46 -11.57 13.36
C LEU A 261 -9.41 -12.68 13.54
N SER A 262 -9.46 -13.72 12.72
CA SER A 262 -8.52 -14.83 12.78
C SER A 262 -8.36 -15.52 11.43
N LEU A 263 -7.27 -16.29 11.30
CA LEU A 263 -7.05 -17.16 10.14
C LEU A 263 -8.09 -18.29 10.09
N GLU A 264 -8.59 -18.77 11.24
CA GLU A 264 -9.66 -19.77 11.32
C GLU A 264 -10.96 -19.23 10.74
N GLN A 265 -11.37 -18.01 11.11
CA GLN A 265 -12.56 -17.37 10.54
C GLN A 265 -12.42 -17.18 9.03
N PHE A 266 -11.24 -16.76 8.56
CA PHE A 266 -11.00 -16.64 7.12
C PHE A 266 -11.08 -18.01 6.42
N ARG A 267 -10.55 -19.07 7.03
CA ARG A 267 -10.64 -20.44 6.52
C ARG A 267 -12.08 -20.91 6.37
N GLU A 268 -12.95 -20.69 7.37
CA GLU A 268 -14.37 -21.03 7.28
C GLU A 268 -15.04 -20.40 6.05
N HIS A 269 -14.76 -19.10 5.81
CA HIS A 269 -15.31 -18.40 4.66
C HIS A 269 -14.71 -18.91 3.34
N TRP A 270 -13.41 -19.19 3.32
CA TRP A 270 -12.74 -19.76 2.16
C TRP A 270 -13.34 -21.11 1.76
N GLU A 271 -13.56 -22.00 2.74
CA GLU A 271 -14.19 -23.30 2.51
C GLU A 271 -15.62 -23.13 1.98
N ALA A 272 -16.41 -22.20 2.54
CA ALA A 272 -17.74 -21.87 2.03
C ALA A 272 -17.72 -21.32 0.59
N TYR A 273 -16.70 -20.56 0.19
CA TYR A 273 -16.53 -20.16 -1.21
C TYR A 273 -16.30 -21.37 -2.10
N LEU A 274 -15.42 -22.30 -1.70
CA LEU A 274 -15.08 -23.48 -2.50
C LEU A 274 -16.21 -24.52 -2.64
N GLU A 275 -17.23 -24.47 -1.77
CA GLU A 275 -18.46 -25.25 -1.93
C GLU A 275 -19.26 -24.81 -3.17
N ARG A 276 -19.11 -23.56 -3.62
CA ARG A 276 -19.78 -23.02 -4.81
C ARG A 276 -18.99 -23.38 -6.08
N PRO A 277 -19.58 -24.10 -7.05
CA PRO A 277 -18.86 -24.49 -8.27
C PRO A 277 -18.29 -23.31 -9.07
N ALA A 278 -19.02 -22.20 -9.16
CA ALA A 278 -18.56 -21.00 -9.86
C ALA A 278 -17.32 -20.39 -9.19
N LEU A 279 -17.32 -20.30 -7.85
CA LEU A 279 -16.22 -19.72 -7.10
C LEU A 279 -14.99 -20.63 -7.04
N ARG A 280 -15.18 -21.95 -7.11
CA ARG A 280 -14.05 -22.89 -7.16
C ARG A 280 -13.14 -22.68 -8.36
N GLU A 281 -13.70 -22.46 -9.55
CA GLU A 281 -12.90 -22.11 -10.73
C GLU A 281 -12.34 -20.68 -10.61
N PHE A 282 -13.18 -19.73 -10.16
CA PHE A 282 -12.80 -18.32 -9.99
C PHE A 282 -11.60 -18.13 -9.07
N LEU A 283 -11.54 -18.90 -7.98
CA LEU A 283 -10.48 -18.87 -6.97
C LEU A 283 -9.38 -19.92 -7.19
N SER A 284 -9.42 -20.65 -8.31
CA SER A 284 -8.39 -21.63 -8.64
C SER A 284 -7.02 -20.96 -8.84
N SER A 285 -5.94 -21.72 -8.68
CA SER A 285 -4.56 -21.23 -8.89
C SER A 285 -4.26 -20.72 -10.30
N LYS A 286 -5.14 -21.02 -11.27
CA LYS A 286 -5.09 -20.48 -12.63
C LYS A 286 -5.45 -18.99 -12.65
N HIS A 287 -6.39 -18.55 -11.82
CA HIS A 287 -6.94 -17.21 -11.81
C HIS A 287 -6.46 -16.39 -10.62
N LEU A 288 -6.53 -16.95 -9.41
CA LEU A 288 -6.09 -16.31 -8.18
C LEU A 288 -4.57 -16.17 -8.15
N ILE A 289 -4.10 -14.97 -7.80
CA ILE A 289 -2.67 -14.69 -7.58
C ILE A 289 -2.37 -14.82 -6.07
N PHE A 290 -3.12 -14.11 -5.22
CA PHE A 290 -3.03 -14.17 -3.76
C PHE A 290 -4.25 -13.50 -3.09
N VAL A 291 -4.34 -13.64 -1.77
CA VAL A 291 -5.24 -12.91 -0.87
C VAL A 291 -4.43 -11.89 -0.07
N GLU A 292 -4.84 -10.63 -0.10
CA GLU A 292 -4.19 -9.49 0.55
C GLU A 292 -4.86 -9.20 1.89
N GLN A 293 -4.06 -9.16 2.96
CA GLN A 293 -4.41 -8.80 4.35
C GLN A 293 -5.84 -9.21 4.78
N PRO A 294 -6.15 -10.53 4.83
CA PRO A 294 -7.46 -10.95 5.33
C PRO A 294 -7.58 -10.72 6.84
N ILE A 295 -6.55 -11.06 7.61
CA ILE A 295 -6.56 -10.98 9.07
C ILE A 295 -6.27 -9.56 9.56
N HIS A 296 -6.95 -9.12 10.62
CA HIS A 296 -6.68 -7.85 11.29
C HIS A 296 -5.23 -7.74 11.80
N ARG A 297 -4.57 -6.58 11.62
CA ARG A 297 -3.13 -6.40 11.95
C ARG A 297 -2.76 -6.70 13.39
N ASP A 298 -3.69 -6.49 14.33
CA ASP A 298 -3.48 -6.83 15.74
C ASP A 298 -3.16 -8.32 15.93
N ASP A 299 -3.57 -9.17 14.99
CA ASP A 299 -3.42 -10.62 15.06
C ASP A 299 -2.59 -11.23 13.93
N ALA A 300 -2.45 -10.55 12.79
CA ALA A 300 -1.82 -11.06 11.58
C ALA A 300 -0.33 -11.47 11.74
N LEU A 301 0.39 -10.91 12.73
CA LEU A 301 1.82 -11.23 12.96
C LEU A 301 2.10 -11.98 14.28
N LYS A 302 1.06 -12.50 14.94
CA LYS A 302 1.20 -13.30 16.18
C LYS A 302 1.57 -14.76 15.87
N ASP A 303 2.27 -15.41 16.81
CA ASP A 303 2.79 -16.80 16.63
C ASP A 303 1.73 -17.81 16.20
N ARG A 304 0.50 -17.68 16.71
CA ARG A 304 -0.62 -18.58 16.37
C ARG A 304 -0.97 -18.63 14.88
N ILE A 305 -0.59 -17.61 14.09
CA ILE A 305 -0.79 -17.62 12.64
C ILE A 305 0.02 -18.76 12.00
N LYS A 306 1.20 -19.06 12.54
CA LYS A 306 2.01 -20.18 12.08
C LYS A 306 1.28 -21.51 12.25
N ASP A 307 0.70 -21.76 13.41
CA ASP A 307 -0.07 -22.99 13.67
C ASP A 307 -1.29 -23.08 12.72
N GLY A 308 -1.90 -21.95 12.41
CA GLY A 308 -3.01 -21.87 11.45
C GLY A 308 -2.61 -22.22 10.01
N PHE A 309 -1.46 -21.72 9.52
CA PHE A 309 -0.92 -22.13 8.22
C PHE A 309 -0.46 -23.59 8.21
N ASP A 310 0.24 -24.05 9.26
CA ASP A 310 0.72 -25.43 9.37
C ASP A 310 -0.44 -26.45 9.38
N SER A 311 -1.62 -26.06 9.90
CA SER A 311 -2.85 -26.86 9.89
C SER A 311 -3.74 -26.65 8.65
N TRP A 312 -3.31 -25.82 7.70
CA TRP A 312 -4.04 -25.51 6.48
C TRP A 312 -3.12 -25.51 5.23
N PRO A 313 -2.59 -26.69 4.83
CA PRO A 313 -1.61 -26.79 3.75
C PRO A 313 -2.15 -26.36 2.36
N GLU A 314 -3.46 -26.38 2.17
CA GLU A 314 -4.16 -25.94 0.96
C GLU A 314 -4.58 -24.46 0.99
N ALA A 315 -4.16 -23.69 1.99
CA ALA A 315 -4.42 -22.26 2.07
C ALA A 315 -4.01 -21.54 0.77
N PRO A 316 -4.80 -20.55 0.30
CA PRO A 316 -4.36 -19.72 -0.81
C PRO A 316 -3.10 -18.93 -0.40
N PRO A 317 -2.25 -18.52 -1.36
CA PRO A 317 -1.16 -17.60 -1.06
C PRO A 317 -1.71 -16.33 -0.41
N MET A 318 -1.21 -15.98 0.77
CA MET A 318 -1.60 -14.75 1.46
C MET A 318 -0.43 -13.80 1.58
N ILE A 319 -0.69 -12.50 1.48
CA ILE A 319 0.29 -11.44 1.74
C ILE A 319 -0.26 -10.49 2.81
N ILE A 320 0.64 -9.78 3.49
CA ILE A 320 0.29 -8.65 4.34
C ILE A 320 0.24 -7.35 3.53
N ASP A 321 -0.46 -6.35 4.05
CA ASP A 321 -0.51 -4.97 3.55
C ASP A 321 -0.47 -4.02 4.75
N GLU A 322 -1.59 -3.86 5.46
CA GLU A 322 -1.66 -2.97 6.62
C GLU A 322 -0.80 -3.39 7.82
N SER A 323 -0.40 -4.68 7.88
CA SER A 323 0.56 -5.17 8.89
C SER A 323 2.02 -4.91 8.53
N ASP A 324 2.31 -4.44 7.32
CA ASP A 324 3.66 -4.08 6.88
C ASP A 324 4.05 -2.67 7.32
N ALA A 325 4.03 -2.47 8.63
CA ALA A 325 4.19 -1.17 9.27
C ALA A 325 5.61 -0.90 9.79
N GLU A 326 6.45 -1.94 9.91
CA GLU A 326 7.79 -1.89 10.50
C GLU A 326 8.82 -2.61 9.62
N LEU A 327 10.11 -2.28 9.80
CA LEU A 327 11.22 -2.86 9.03
C LEU A 327 11.36 -4.39 9.16
N THR A 328 10.74 -4.99 10.19
CA THR A 328 10.78 -6.44 10.42
C THR A 328 9.50 -7.16 10.03
N SER A 329 8.43 -6.43 9.67
CA SER A 329 7.10 -6.99 9.37
C SER A 329 7.13 -8.05 8.29
N LEU A 330 7.78 -7.79 7.15
CA LEU A 330 7.90 -8.77 6.06
C LEU A 330 8.64 -10.04 6.51
N ARG A 331 9.78 -9.91 7.20
CA ARG A 331 10.54 -11.08 7.70
C ARG A 331 9.64 -11.94 8.58
N ARG A 332 8.97 -11.30 9.54
CA ARG A 332 8.06 -11.96 10.45
C ARG A 332 6.91 -12.65 9.70
N ALA A 333 6.32 -12.00 8.71
CA ALA A 333 5.25 -12.57 7.91
C ALA A 333 5.72 -13.85 7.16
N LEU A 334 6.91 -13.82 6.56
CA LEU A 334 7.50 -14.98 5.89
C LEU A 334 7.75 -16.15 6.85
N GLU A 335 8.24 -15.88 8.06
CA GLU A 335 8.44 -16.89 9.12
C GLU A 335 7.13 -17.56 9.55
N LEU A 336 6.02 -16.81 9.53
CA LEU A 336 4.69 -17.30 9.89
C LEU A 336 4.01 -18.09 8.77
N GLY A 337 4.45 -17.97 7.52
CA GLY A 337 3.88 -18.68 6.37
C GLY A 337 3.20 -17.80 5.33
N TYR A 338 3.17 -16.47 5.51
CA TYR A 338 2.77 -15.56 4.44
C TYR A 338 3.75 -15.63 3.27
N ARG A 339 3.29 -15.20 2.10
CA ARG A 339 4.01 -15.29 0.83
C ARG A 339 4.60 -13.97 0.35
N GLY A 340 4.43 -12.88 1.11
CA GLY A 340 4.98 -11.57 0.80
C GLY A 340 4.21 -10.43 1.46
N THR A 341 4.43 -9.22 0.95
CA THR A 341 3.77 -7.98 1.38
C THR A 341 3.45 -7.05 0.21
N SER A 342 2.43 -6.20 0.38
CA SER A 342 2.11 -5.06 -0.47
C SER A 342 3.00 -3.88 -0.11
N HIS A 343 4.01 -3.57 -0.93
CA HIS A 343 4.92 -2.47 -0.64
C HIS A 343 4.29 -1.13 -1.03
N LYS A 344 4.19 -0.21 -0.07
CA LYS A 344 3.68 1.15 -0.27
C LYS A 344 4.72 2.16 0.17
N ASN A 345 5.07 3.06 -0.74
CA ASN A 345 6.03 4.13 -0.46
C ASN A 345 5.34 5.39 0.10
N CYS A 346 4.25 5.23 0.86
CA CYS A 346 3.46 6.33 1.40
C CYS A 346 3.69 6.48 2.90
#